data_AF-M5BS30-F1
#
_entry.id   AF-M5BS30-F1
#
_cell.length_a   1.000
_cell.length_b   1.000
_cell.length_c   1.000
_cell.angle_alpha   90.00
_cell.angle_beta   90.00
_cell.angle_gamma   90.00
#
_symmetry.space_group_name_H-M   'P 1'
#
loop_
_entity.id
_entity.type
_entity.pdbx_description
1 polymer ?
#
loop_
_entity_poly.entity_id
_entity_poly.type
_entity_poly.pdbx_seq_one_letter_code
_entity_poly.pdbx_strand_id
1 'polypeptide(L)'
;MASKKGGRGESLKALRAIVDWWVGGGCPDRKLRYFRDQPVTSPDITDAHLIVWHFEDWLKKYFFSILQLLEPLSLDPLAYIRTQTMSLIFTLLKEKPEQEQNLLRLLVNKLGDSDKSVASKASFHVLQLLVPHPSMKGVIIREMTSLVLKKQADHTHTHARYYGVITLNQFTLASGDKDIAAALISLYFQIFEDILGKGETETPVEDADEADQALRRPNARDKARQNERMKKKGIKGKVPSGGEVFAETEDSNAKLIAALITGIHRALPFAKTDTAIFDKHMSTLFRITHSAPFNISIQALVLIEKVSSANKVRYDSCVPKGKPQLTAFL
;
A
#
# COMPACT_ATOMS: atom_id res chain seq x y z
N MET A 1 33.62 -12.43 -2.33
CA MET A 1 33.69 -11.79 -3.66
C MET A 1 32.72 -10.61 -3.80
N ALA A 2 31.44 -10.70 -3.40
CA ALA A 2 30.48 -9.58 -3.57
C ALA A 2 30.59 -8.43 -2.54
N SER A 3 31.21 -8.64 -1.37
CA SER A 3 31.16 -7.68 -0.25
C SER A 3 32.41 -6.78 -0.11
N LYS A 4 33.55 -7.14 -0.70
CA LYS A 4 34.83 -6.45 -0.45
C LYS A 4 35.56 -6.20 -1.78
N LYS A 5 35.54 -4.95 -2.25
CA LYS A 5 36.33 -4.38 -3.37
C LYS A 5 35.90 -4.62 -4.83
N GLY A 6 34.68 -5.09 -5.12
CA GLY A 6 34.17 -5.15 -6.50
C GLY A 6 33.46 -3.86 -6.92
N GLY A 7 33.49 -3.50 -8.21
CA GLY A 7 32.63 -2.45 -8.74
C GLY A 7 31.14 -2.78 -8.56
N ARG A 8 30.26 -1.76 -8.51
CA ARG A 8 28.80 -1.96 -8.36
C ARG A 8 28.23 -2.95 -9.38
N GLY A 9 28.70 -2.88 -10.64
CA GLY A 9 28.30 -3.80 -11.71
C GLY A 9 28.80 -5.24 -11.52
N GLU A 10 29.99 -5.44 -10.98
CA GLU A 10 30.53 -6.78 -10.68
C GLU A 10 29.75 -7.43 -9.54
N SER A 11 29.40 -6.65 -8.52
CA SER A 11 28.58 -7.09 -7.40
C SER A 11 27.21 -7.57 -7.88
N LEU A 12 26.56 -6.83 -8.80
CA LEU A 12 25.30 -7.25 -9.42
C LEU A 12 25.43 -8.52 -10.26
N LYS A 13 26.50 -8.67 -11.04
CA LYS A 13 26.75 -9.88 -11.83
C LYS A 13 26.94 -11.11 -10.94
N ALA A 14 27.77 -10.97 -9.90
CA ALA A 14 27.99 -12.04 -8.93
C ALA A 14 26.68 -12.42 -8.21
N LEU A 15 25.88 -11.42 -7.82
CA LEU A 15 24.62 -11.65 -7.15
C LEU A 15 23.59 -12.33 -8.06
N ARG A 16 23.51 -11.92 -9.32
CA ARG A 16 22.69 -12.60 -10.33
C ARG A 16 23.08 -14.07 -10.46
N ALA A 17 24.37 -14.37 -10.59
CA ALA A 17 24.84 -15.75 -10.70
C ALA A 17 24.46 -16.59 -9.46
N ILE A 18 24.55 -16.02 -8.26
CA ILE A 18 24.13 -16.68 -7.02
C ILE A 18 22.62 -16.93 -7.01
N VAL A 19 21.81 -15.96 -7.43
CA VAL A 19 20.35 -16.09 -7.51
C VAL A 19 19.94 -17.15 -8.55
N ASP A 20 20.57 -17.14 -9.72
CA ASP A 20 20.32 -18.12 -10.78
C ASP A 20 20.68 -19.53 -10.30
N TRP A 21 21.80 -19.69 -9.58
CA TRP A 21 22.16 -20.95 -8.93
C TRP A 21 21.15 -21.37 -7.86
N TRP A 22 20.67 -20.44 -7.03
CA TRP A 22 19.68 -20.71 -5.99
C TRP A 22 18.36 -21.23 -6.56
N VAL A 23 17.90 -20.61 -7.64
CA VAL A 23 16.66 -20.98 -8.35
C VAL A 23 16.83 -22.26 -9.15
N GLY A 24 17.99 -22.45 -9.78
CA GLY A 24 18.31 -23.60 -10.65
C GLY A 24 18.60 -24.92 -9.92
N GLY A 25 18.32 -25.02 -8.62
CA GLY A 25 18.50 -26.26 -7.84
C GLY A 25 19.58 -26.20 -6.76
N GLY A 26 20.17 -25.02 -6.50
CA GLY A 26 21.14 -24.83 -5.41
C GLY A 26 20.57 -24.98 -4.00
N CYS A 27 19.23 -25.01 -3.86
CA CYS A 27 18.53 -25.18 -2.60
C CYS A 27 17.40 -26.22 -2.72
N PRO A 28 17.12 -27.03 -1.69
CA PRO A 28 15.97 -27.93 -1.66
C PRO A 28 14.62 -27.23 -1.90
N ASP A 29 13.59 -28.01 -2.26
CA ASP A 29 12.21 -27.52 -2.44
C ASP A 29 11.49 -27.12 -1.15
N ARG A 30 12.04 -27.52 -0.01
CA ARG A 30 11.55 -27.13 1.32
C ARG A 30 12.34 -25.96 1.90
N LYS A 31 11.73 -25.24 2.85
CA LYS A 31 12.41 -24.22 3.65
C LYS A 31 13.58 -24.83 4.42
N LEU A 32 14.68 -24.08 4.50
CA LEU A 32 15.87 -24.49 5.25
C LEU A 32 15.59 -24.46 6.75
N ARG A 33 16.19 -25.37 7.50
CA ARG A 33 16.08 -25.44 8.96
C ARG A 33 17.41 -25.09 9.61
N TYR A 34 17.35 -24.41 10.76
CA TYR A 34 18.54 -24.23 11.57
C TYR A 34 18.95 -25.57 12.19
N PHE A 35 20.24 -25.72 12.51
CA PHE A 35 20.74 -26.94 13.12
C PHE A 35 19.99 -27.29 14.42
N ARG A 36 19.60 -26.27 15.18
CA ARG A 36 18.84 -26.40 16.45
C ARG A 36 17.43 -26.95 16.27
N ASP A 37 16.84 -26.77 15.09
CA ASP A 37 15.46 -27.19 14.79
C ASP A 37 15.41 -28.59 14.15
N GLN A 38 16.57 -29.23 13.98
CA GLN A 38 16.66 -30.58 13.44
C GLN A 38 16.40 -31.62 14.53
N PRO A 39 15.86 -32.80 14.20
CA PRO A 39 15.61 -33.86 15.16
C PRO A 39 16.94 -34.56 15.54
N VAL A 40 17.79 -33.90 16.33
CA VAL A 40 19.13 -34.41 16.71
C VAL A 40 19.06 -35.57 17.73
N THR A 41 17.88 -35.90 18.25
CA THR A 41 17.68 -36.92 19.29
C THR A 41 16.97 -38.18 18.78
N SER A 42 16.63 -38.27 17.49
CA SER A 42 16.00 -39.48 16.95
C SER A 42 16.99 -40.67 16.94
N PRO A 43 16.51 -41.91 17.15
CA PRO A 43 17.38 -43.10 17.25
C PRO A 43 18.04 -43.50 15.92
N ASP A 44 17.53 -43.04 14.77
CA ASP A 44 18.02 -43.43 13.43
C ASP A 44 19.08 -42.48 12.84
N ILE A 45 19.80 -41.71 13.68
CA ILE A 45 20.75 -40.69 13.19
C ILE A 45 22.08 -41.34 12.85
N THR A 46 22.52 -41.08 11.62
CA THR A 46 23.87 -41.38 11.14
C THR A 46 24.70 -40.12 11.05
N ASP A 47 26.03 -40.23 11.14
CA ASP A 47 26.97 -39.10 11.01
C ASP A 47 26.76 -38.29 9.71
N ALA A 48 26.33 -38.95 8.63
CA ALA A 48 25.96 -38.29 7.38
C ALA A 48 24.83 -37.26 7.55
N HIS A 49 23.84 -37.53 8.40
CA HIS A 49 22.74 -36.61 8.68
C HIS A 49 23.25 -35.35 9.41
N LEU A 50 24.19 -35.50 10.35
CA LEU A 50 24.78 -34.38 11.08
C LEU A 50 25.55 -33.44 10.14
N ILE A 51 26.29 -33.98 9.17
CA ILE A 51 27.01 -33.19 8.16
C ILE A 51 26.03 -32.41 7.29
N VAL A 52 24.97 -33.06 6.81
CA VAL A 52 23.94 -32.40 5.98
C VAL A 52 23.23 -31.30 6.76
N TRP A 53 22.87 -31.54 8.02
CA TRP A 53 22.23 -30.53 8.87
C TRP A 53 23.14 -29.34 9.18
N HIS A 54 24.43 -29.58 9.40
CA HIS A 54 25.40 -28.50 9.59
C HIS A 54 25.57 -27.67 8.31
N PHE A 55 25.63 -28.33 7.14
CA PHE A 55 25.64 -27.64 5.86
C PHE A 55 24.36 -26.83 5.62
N GLU A 56 23.19 -27.39 5.97
CA GLU A 56 21.90 -26.71 5.83
C GLU A 56 21.83 -25.43 6.69
N ASP A 57 22.33 -25.49 7.92
CA ASP A 57 22.42 -24.33 8.82
C ASP A 57 23.36 -23.25 8.26
N TRP A 58 24.53 -23.66 7.75
CA TRP A 58 25.44 -22.75 7.06
C TRP A 58 24.79 -22.12 5.83
N LEU A 59 24.09 -22.91 5.01
CA LEU A 59 23.42 -22.44 3.79
C LEU A 59 22.32 -21.41 4.13
N LYS A 60 21.57 -21.63 5.21
CA LYS A 60 20.55 -20.69 5.69
C LYS A 60 21.16 -19.37 6.16
N LYS A 61 22.30 -19.42 6.88
CA LYS A 61 23.06 -18.22 7.28
C LYS A 61 23.68 -17.52 6.07
N TYR A 62 24.12 -18.27 5.07
CA TYR A 62 24.62 -17.73 3.82
C TYR A 62 23.53 -16.97 3.06
N PHE A 63 22.31 -17.52 2.98
CA PHE A 63 21.16 -16.80 2.40
C PHE A 63 20.89 -15.46 3.10
N PHE A 64 20.96 -15.44 4.43
CA PHE A 64 20.83 -14.19 5.16
C PHE A 64 21.91 -13.16 4.79
N SER A 65 23.15 -13.61 4.56
CA SER A 65 24.21 -12.72 4.07
C SER A 65 23.92 -12.17 2.66
N ILE A 66 23.26 -12.94 1.79
CA ILE A 66 22.79 -12.47 0.47
C ILE A 66 21.75 -11.36 0.65
N LEU A 67 20.79 -11.51 1.57
CA LEU A 67 19.81 -10.47 1.88
C LEU A 67 20.47 -9.18 2.38
N GLN A 68 21.46 -9.29 3.26
CA GLN A 68 22.24 -8.14 3.75
C GLN A 68 22.99 -7.40 2.63
N LEU A 69 23.28 -8.07 1.50
CA LEU A 69 23.86 -7.43 0.31
C LEU A 69 22.79 -6.85 -0.63
N LEU A 70 21.63 -7.50 -0.76
CA LEU A 70 20.51 -7.02 -1.57
C LEU A 70 19.90 -5.73 -1.02
N GLU A 71 19.79 -5.61 0.30
CA GLU A 71 19.19 -4.43 0.97
C GLU A 71 19.88 -3.10 0.59
N PRO A 72 21.20 -2.92 0.77
CA PRO A 72 21.87 -1.67 0.38
C PRO A 72 21.85 -1.43 -1.13
N LEU A 73 21.94 -2.48 -1.95
CA LEU A 73 21.83 -2.35 -3.42
C LEU A 73 20.43 -1.89 -3.86
N SER A 74 19.39 -2.24 -3.09
CA SER A 74 18.03 -1.79 -3.35
C SER A 74 17.82 -0.30 -3.06
N LEU A 75 18.75 0.34 -2.34
CA LEU A 75 18.76 1.76 -1.97
C LEU A 75 19.87 2.54 -2.71
N ASP A 76 20.54 1.92 -3.69
CA ASP A 76 21.62 2.58 -4.43
C ASP A 76 21.11 3.83 -5.17
N PRO A 77 21.89 4.91 -5.27
CA PRO A 77 21.49 6.13 -5.98
C PRO A 77 21.11 5.89 -7.45
N LEU A 78 21.68 4.87 -8.10
CA LEU A 78 21.40 4.56 -9.50
C LEU A 78 20.12 3.73 -9.65
N ALA A 79 19.12 4.30 -10.34
CA ALA A 79 17.84 3.64 -10.60
C ALA A 79 17.98 2.30 -11.33
N TYR A 80 18.97 2.18 -12.23
CA TYR A 80 19.29 0.92 -12.90
C TYR A 80 19.63 -0.19 -11.89
N ILE A 81 20.47 0.10 -10.90
CA ILE A 81 20.89 -0.87 -9.89
C ILE A 81 19.71 -1.29 -9.01
N ARG A 82 18.91 -0.32 -8.56
CA ARG A 82 17.68 -0.60 -7.80
C ARG A 82 16.72 -1.49 -8.59
N THR A 83 16.55 -1.20 -9.88
CA THR A 83 15.70 -1.98 -10.80
C THR A 83 16.17 -3.42 -10.97
N GLN A 84 17.49 -3.63 -11.17
CA GLN A 84 18.06 -4.98 -11.29
C GLN A 84 17.94 -5.74 -9.97
N THR A 85 18.26 -5.09 -8.85
CA THR A 85 18.17 -5.68 -7.50
C THR A 85 16.74 -6.09 -7.18
N MET A 86 15.76 -5.23 -7.46
CA MET A 86 14.34 -5.53 -7.30
C MET A 86 13.91 -6.75 -8.14
N SER A 87 14.43 -6.88 -9.36
CA SER A 87 14.13 -8.02 -10.23
C SER A 87 14.68 -9.33 -9.63
N LEU A 88 15.88 -9.30 -9.03
CA LEU A 88 16.46 -10.45 -8.32
C LEU A 88 15.65 -10.83 -7.07
N ILE A 89 15.22 -9.83 -6.28
CA ILE A 89 14.36 -10.05 -5.09
C ILE A 89 13.04 -10.70 -5.51
N PHE A 90 12.41 -10.22 -6.59
CA PHE A 90 11.19 -10.81 -7.12
C PHE A 90 11.39 -12.26 -7.55
N THR A 91 12.47 -12.58 -8.27
CA THR A 91 12.76 -13.96 -8.69
C THR A 91 12.92 -14.89 -7.49
N LEU A 92 13.67 -14.47 -6.46
CA LEU A 92 13.81 -15.25 -5.23
C LEU A 92 12.45 -15.49 -4.55
N LEU A 93 11.64 -14.44 -4.42
CA LEU A 93 10.33 -14.51 -3.77
C LEU A 93 9.33 -15.38 -4.55
N LYS A 94 9.40 -15.37 -5.89
CA LYS A 94 8.51 -16.15 -6.74
C LYS A 94 8.85 -17.65 -6.73
N GLU A 95 10.12 -18.00 -6.85
CA GLU A 95 10.55 -19.39 -7.05
C GLU A 95 10.89 -20.09 -5.72
N LYS A 96 11.69 -19.45 -4.85
CA LYS A 96 12.22 -20.04 -3.61
C LYS A 96 12.22 -19.01 -2.46
N PRO A 97 11.07 -18.75 -1.80
CA PRO A 97 10.92 -17.70 -0.80
C PRO A 97 11.53 -18.08 0.57
N GLU A 98 12.85 -18.25 0.62
CA GLU A 98 13.60 -18.30 1.87
C GLU A 98 13.62 -16.90 2.50
N GLN A 99 13.32 -16.77 3.81
CA GLN A 99 13.14 -15.46 4.48
C GLN A 99 12.08 -14.55 3.79
N GLU A 100 10.96 -15.13 3.36
CA GLU A 100 9.83 -14.52 2.66
C GLU A 100 9.45 -13.11 3.15
N GLN A 101 9.29 -12.91 4.46
CA GLN A 101 8.88 -11.62 5.03
C GLN A 101 9.90 -10.51 4.72
N ASN A 102 11.20 -10.79 4.79
CA ASN A 102 12.25 -9.82 4.52
C ASN A 102 12.31 -9.47 3.02
N LEU A 103 12.21 -10.48 2.14
CA LEU A 103 12.16 -10.28 0.69
C LEU A 103 10.94 -9.45 0.29
N LEU A 104 9.77 -9.79 0.83
CA LEU A 104 8.53 -9.08 0.55
C LEU A 104 8.60 -7.63 1.02
N ARG A 105 9.12 -7.38 2.22
CA ARG A 105 9.35 -6.02 2.73
C ARG A 105 10.25 -5.21 1.80
N LEU A 106 11.35 -5.78 1.33
CA LEU A 106 12.26 -5.09 0.39
C LEU A 106 11.57 -4.76 -0.93
N LEU A 107 10.76 -5.68 -1.48
CA LEU A 107 10.01 -5.47 -2.71
C LEU A 107 8.91 -4.41 -2.54
N VAL A 108 8.08 -4.53 -1.50
CA VAL A 108 6.97 -3.61 -1.21
C VAL A 108 7.51 -2.20 -0.94
N ASN A 109 8.61 -2.06 -0.21
CA ASN A 109 9.25 -0.75 0.00
C ASN A 109 9.66 -0.05 -1.30
N LYS A 110 9.86 -0.76 -2.42
CA LYS A 110 10.15 -0.14 -3.73
C LYS A 110 8.94 0.57 -4.34
N LEU A 111 7.71 0.34 -3.86
CA LEU A 111 6.54 1.14 -4.27
C LEU A 111 6.64 2.61 -3.86
N GLY A 112 7.44 2.90 -2.83
CA GLY A 112 7.78 4.26 -2.38
C GLY A 112 9.06 4.81 -2.97
N ASP A 113 9.62 4.23 -4.04
CA ASP A 113 10.84 4.77 -4.66
C ASP A 113 10.58 6.17 -5.24
N SER A 114 11.60 7.04 -5.21
CA SER A 114 11.53 8.38 -5.80
C SER A 114 11.44 8.32 -7.33
N ASP A 115 11.98 7.26 -7.94
CA ASP A 115 11.86 7.02 -9.37
C ASP A 115 10.54 6.30 -9.69
N LYS A 116 9.68 6.99 -10.45
CA LYS A 116 8.37 6.50 -10.90
C LYS A 116 8.46 5.18 -11.67
N SER A 117 9.52 4.97 -12.44
CA SER A 117 9.71 3.75 -13.23
C SER A 117 10.00 2.55 -12.34
N VAL A 118 10.79 2.74 -11.29
CA VAL A 118 11.11 1.72 -10.29
C VAL A 118 9.85 1.36 -9.50
N ALA A 119 9.10 2.36 -9.02
CA ALA A 119 7.85 2.14 -8.29
C ALA A 119 6.78 1.43 -9.14
N SER A 120 6.64 1.83 -10.41
CA SER A 120 5.71 1.17 -11.35
C SER A 120 6.09 -0.29 -11.60
N LYS A 121 7.38 -0.58 -11.74
CA LYS A 121 7.86 -1.95 -11.93
C LYS A 121 7.75 -2.79 -10.66
N ALA A 122 7.87 -2.18 -9.47
CA ALA A 122 7.58 -2.85 -8.20
C ALA A 122 6.10 -3.27 -8.13
N SER A 123 5.17 -2.38 -8.50
CA SER A 123 3.73 -2.67 -8.62
C SER A 123 3.48 -3.86 -9.54
N PHE A 124 4.12 -3.87 -10.72
CA PHE A 124 4.03 -5.00 -11.64
C PHE A 124 4.50 -6.32 -11.02
N HIS A 125 5.67 -6.33 -10.36
CA HIS A 125 6.19 -7.54 -9.71
C HIS A 125 5.30 -8.06 -8.58
N VAL A 126 4.72 -7.17 -7.77
CA VAL A 126 3.76 -7.55 -6.73
C VAL A 126 2.54 -8.24 -7.34
N LEU A 127 1.98 -7.69 -8.41
CA LEU A 127 0.83 -8.29 -9.10
C LEU A 127 1.19 -9.63 -9.76
N GLN A 128 2.38 -9.75 -10.35
CA GLN A 128 2.86 -11.00 -10.94
C GLN A 128 3.12 -12.10 -9.90
N LEU A 129 3.44 -11.74 -8.65
CA LEU A 129 3.63 -12.70 -7.57
C LEU A 129 2.32 -13.37 -7.14
N LEU A 130 1.21 -12.64 -7.22
CA LEU A 130 -0.11 -13.14 -6.83
C LEU A 130 -0.68 -14.20 -7.77
N VAL A 131 -0.16 -14.28 -9.01
CA VAL A 131 -0.61 -15.27 -10.01
C VAL A 131 -0.21 -16.70 -9.59
N PRO A 132 1.07 -17.02 -9.33
CA PRO A 132 1.46 -18.34 -8.83
C PRO A 132 1.11 -18.56 -7.36
N HIS A 133 1.03 -17.50 -6.54
CA HIS A 133 0.85 -17.63 -5.09
C HIS A 133 -0.39 -16.86 -4.54
N PRO A 134 -1.63 -17.29 -4.85
CA PRO A 134 -2.84 -16.60 -4.37
C PRO A 134 -2.99 -16.57 -2.84
N SER A 135 -2.46 -17.56 -2.13
CA SER A 135 -2.50 -17.63 -0.66
C SER A 135 -1.71 -16.50 0.02
N MET A 136 -0.82 -15.82 -0.70
CA MET A 136 0.01 -14.74 -0.15
C MET A 136 -0.72 -13.40 -0.05
N LYS A 137 -1.91 -13.25 -0.66
CA LYS A 137 -2.66 -11.97 -0.71
C LYS A 137 -2.73 -11.22 0.61
N GLY A 138 -3.11 -11.90 1.69
CA GLY A 138 -3.26 -11.29 3.01
C GLY A 138 -1.94 -10.76 3.58
N VAL A 139 -0.84 -11.49 3.38
CA VAL A 139 0.50 -11.08 3.85
C VAL A 139 0.97 -9.84 3.08
N ILE A 140 0.78 -9.82 1.76
CA ILE A 140 1.15 -8.67 0.92
C ILE A 140 0.33 -7.44 1.30
N ILE A 141 -0.99 -7.58 1.49
CA ILE A 141 -1.86 -6.46 1.88
C ILE A 141 -1.41 -5.88 3.22
N ARG A 142 -1.06 -6.71 4.21
CA ARG A 142 -0.56 -6.24 5.51
C ARG A 142 0.77 -5.47 5.38
N GLU A 143 1.69 -5.96 4.56
CA GLU A 143 2.97 -5.28 4.32
C GLU A 143 2.75 -3.94 3.58
N MET A 144 1.92 -3.93 2.55
CA MET A 144 1.54 -2.72 1.82
C MET A 144 0.80 -1.72 2.70
N THR A 145 -0.07 -2.20 3.59
CA THR A 145 -0.77 -1.38 4.60
C THR A 145 0.25 -0.65 5.47
N SER A 146 1.26 -1.39 5.95
CA SER A 146 2.32 -0.83 6.79
C SER A 146 3.11 0.26 6.06
N LEU A 147 3.34 0.10 4.74
CA LEU A 147 4.01 1.11 3.92
C LEU A 147 3.13 2.37 3.71
N VAL A 148 1.87 2.18 3.32
CA VAL A 148 0.94 3.24 2.91
C VAL A 148 0.48 4.10 4.10
N LEU A 149 0.37 3.50 5.29
CA LEU A 149 -0.02 4.19 6.52
C LEU A 149 1.17 4.79 7.30
N LYS A 150 2.41 4.53 6.87
CA LYS A 150 3.60 5.02 7.56
C LYS A 150 3.64 6.55 7.51
N LYS A 151 3.25 7.23 8.59
CA LYS A 151 3.38 8.69 8.73
C LYS A 151 4.84 9.10 8.56
N GLN A 152 5.20 9.58 7.37
CA GLN A 152 6.48 10.24 7.10
C GLN A 152 6.19 11.62 6.54
N ALA A 153 6.96 12.60 6.99
CA ALA A 153 6.80 14.03 6.65
C ALA A 153 7.25 14.38 5.21
N ASP A 154 7.46 13.38 4.35
CA ASP A 154 8.26 13.52 3.13
C ASP A 154 7.47 13.16 1.86
N HIS A 155 7.88 13.70 0.70
CA HIS A 155 7.19 13.51 -0.58
C HIS A 155 7.13 12.04 -1.02
N THR A 156 8.07 11.24 -0.53
CA THR A 156 8.13 9.77 -0.67
C THR A 156 6.85 9.08 -0.18
N HIS A 157 6.22 9.61 0.87
CA HIS A 157 4.99 9.06 1.42
C HIS A 157 3.80 9.22 0.46
N THR A 158 3.70 10.35 -0.25
CA THR A 158 2.65 10.58 -1.25
C THR A 158 2.80 9.61 -2.43
N HIS A 159 4.03 9.37 -2.88
CA HIS A 159 4.31 8.37 -3.93
C HIS A 159 3.96 6.95 -3.49
N ALA A 160 4.39 6.56 -2.29
CA ALA A 160 4.08 5.25 -1.72
C ALA A 160 2.57 5.03 -1.58
N ARG A 161 1.81 6.05 -1.16
CA ARG A 161 0.35 6.01 -1.09
C ARG A 161 -0.30 5.83 -2.44
N TYR A 162 0.11 6.64 -3.42
CA TYR A 162 -0.46 6.60 -4.77
C TYR A 162 -0.23 5.24 -5.44
N TYR A 163 1.03 4.78 -5.50
CA TYR A 163 1.33 3.47 -6.09
C TYR A 163 0.77 2.33 -5.25
N GLY A 164 0.80 2.43 -3.93
CA GLY A 164 0.20 1.44 -3.03
C GLY A 164 -1.30 1.25 -3.31
N VAL A 165 -2.09 2.33 -3.31
CA VAL A 165 -3.54 2.27 -3.58
C VAL A 165 -3.83 1.74 -4.98
N ILE A 166 -3.13 2.22 -6.01
CA ILE A 166 -3.33 1.74 -7.39
C ILE A 166 -3.00 0.25 -7.53
N THR A 167 -1.95 -0.21 -6.85
CA THR A 167 -1.58 -1.62 -6.87
C THR A 167 -2.65 -2.45 -6.15
N LEU A 168 -3.09 -2.04 -4.96
CA LEU A 168 -4.15 -2.71 -4.20
C LEU A 168 -5.46 -2.80 -5.00
N ASN A 169 -5.81 -1.74 -5.73
CA ASN A 169 -7.00 -1.72 -6.60
C ASN A 169 -6.94 -2.76 -7.73
N GLN A 170 -5.76 -3.24 -8.11
CA GLN A 170 -5.59 -4.25 -9.15
C GLN A 170 -5.65 -5.69 -8.59
N PHE A 171 -5.68 -5.88 -7.27
CA PHE A 171 -5.74 -7.22 -6.68
C PHE A 171 -7.00 -7.95 -7.13
N THR A 172 -6.81 -9.16 -7.65
CA THR A 172 -7.94 -10.01 -8.05
C THR A 172 -8.56 -10.63 -6.81
N LEU A 173 -9.79 -10.21 -6.50
CA LEU A 173 -10.58 -10.74 -5.39
C LEU A 173 -11.47 -11.88 -5.90
N ALA A 174 -11.47 -13.01 -5.18
CA ALA A 174 -12.38 -14.11 -5.41
C ALA A 174 -13.52 -14.10 -4.38
N SER A 175 -14.59 -14.87 -4.60
CA SER A 175 -15.74 -14.92 -3.68
C SER A 175 -15.42 -15.44 -2.27
N GLY A 176 -14.26 -16.08 -2.09
CA GLY A 176 -13.74 -16.53 -0.79
C GLY A 176 -12.93 -15.47 -0.03
N ASP A 177 -12.53 -14.37 -0.67
CA ASP A 177 -11.63 -13.35 -0.11
C ASP A 177 -12.38 -12.29 0.72
N LYS A 178 -13.34 -12.71 1.56
CA LYS A 178 -14.20 -11.78 2.32
C LYS A 178 -13.41 -10.93 3.32
N ASP A 179 -12.56 -11.59 4.11
CA ASP A 179 -11.75 -10.93 5.14
C ASP A 179 -10.75 -9.96 4.51
N ILE A 180 -10.21 -10.35 3.35
CA ILE A 180 -9.31 -9.51 2.55
C ILE A 180 -10.05 -8.28 2.03
N ALA A 181 -11.27 -8.45 1.49
CA ALA A 181 -12.08 -7.33 1.02
C ALA A 181 -12.44 -6.36 2.16
N ALA A 182 -12.80 -6.88 3.34
CA ALA A 182 -13.08 -6.07 4.53
C ALA A 182 -11.83 -5.30 5.01
N ALA A 183 -10.66 -5.94 4.99
CA ALA A 183 -9.39 -5.29 5.33
C ALA A 183 -9.03 -4.17 4.33
N LEU A 184 -9.24 -4.39 3.02
CA LEU A 184 -9.03 -3.38 2.00
C LEU A 184 -9.95 -2.18 2.17
N ILE A 185 -11.24 -2.41 2.41
CA ILE A 185 -12.22 -1.34 2.66
C ILE A 185 -11.80 -0.52 3.89
N SER A 186 -11.44 -1.18 4.99
CA SER A 186 -11.00 -0.51 6.22
C SER A 186 -9.74 0.33 5.98
N LEU A 187 -8.77 -0.21 5.23
CA LEU A 187 -7.57 0.51 4.83
C LEU A 187 -7.90 1.75 3.98
N TYR A 188 -8.77 1.61 2.97
CA TYR A 188 -9.13 2.73 2.10
C TYR A 188 -9.81 3.86 2.90
N PHE A 189 -10.72 3.53 3.81
CA PHE A 189 -11.34 4.52 4.69
C PHE A 189 -10.36 5.17 5.67
N GLN A 190 -9.41 4.40 6.22
CA GLN A 190 -8.37 4.96 7.06
C GLN A 190 -7.48 5.96 6.30
N ILE A 191 -7.11 5.65 5.06
CA ILE A 191 -6.34 6.57 4.21
C ILE A 191 -7.19 7.81 3.89
N PHE A 192 -8.50 7.65 3.64
CA PHE A 192 -9.41 8.77 3.43
C PHE A 192 -9.48 9.72 4.63
N GLU A 193 -9.64 9.18 5.84
CA GLU A 193 -9.70 9.98 7.06
C GLU A 193 -8.39 10.73 7.31
N ASP A 194 -7.25 10.14 6.98
CA ASP A 194 -5.96 10.81 7.10
C ASP A 194 -5.76 11.93 6.07
N ILE A 195 -6.27 11.78 4.83
CA ILE A 195 -6.20 12.83 3.79
C ILE A 195 -7.11 14.02 4.12
N LEU A 196 -8.32 13.75 4.61
CA LEU A 196 -9.31 14.78 4.90
C LEU A 196 -9.15 15.41 6.29
N GLY A 197 -8.24 14.87 7.11
CA GLY A 197 -8.18 15.15 8.54
C GLY A 197 -9.30 14.44 9.31
N LYS A 198 -9.06 14.07 10.57
CA LYS A 198 -10.15 13.63 11.45
C LYS A 198 -11.13 14.80 11.55
N GLY A 199 -12.35 14.62 11.05
CA GLY A 199 -13.39 15.62 11.23
C GLY A 199 -13.47 15.97 12.70
N GLU A 200 -13.55 17.26 13.01
CA GLU A 200 -13.69 17.79 14.35
C GLU A 200 -14.69 16.93 15.13
N THR A 201 -14.19 16.06 15.98
CA THR A 201 -15.00 15.47 17.04
C THR A 201 -15.27 16.61 18.00
N GLU A 202 -16.52 17.06 18.00
CA GLU A 202 -17.16 17.95 18.95
C GLU A 202 -16.47 17.95 20.31
N THR A 203 -15.62 18.95 20.55
CA THR A 203 -15.38 19.48 21.89
C THR A 203 -16.31 20.66 22.08
N PRO A 204 -17.14 20.71 23.14
CA PRO A 204 -18.02 21.83 23.36
C PRO A 204 -17.20 23.08 23.70
N VAL A 205 -17.42 24.13 22.91
CA VAL A 205 -17.27 25.57 23.16
C VAL A 205 -16.22 25.99 24.19
N GLU A 206 -15.16 26.66 23.73
CA GLU A 206 -14.73 27.95 24.28
C GLU A 206 -13.83 28.70 23.27
N ASP A 207 -14.16 29.98 23.09
CA ASP A 207 -13.46 31.05 22.38
C ASP A 207 -13.45 31.05 20.84
N ALA A 208 -14.58 31.50 20.31
CA ALA A 208 -14.67 32.21 19.05
C ALA A 208 -13.93 33.56 19.18
N ASP A 209 -12.87 33.78 18.38
CA ASP A 209 -12.58 35.08 17.76
C ASP A 209 -11.33 35.12 16.83
N GLU A 210 -10.55 34.04 16.65
CA GLU A 210 -9.32 34.12 15.83
C GLU A 210 -9.32 33.37 14.47
N ALA A 211 -10.40 32.71 14.08
CA ALA A 211 -10.39 31.82 12.90
C ALA A 211 -10.79 32.44 11.55
N ASP A 212 -11.14 33.74 11.46
CA ASP A 212 -11.67 34.33 10.22
C ASP A 212 -10.65 35.10 9.34
N GLN A 213 -9.35 34.97 9.62
CA GLN A 213 -8.30 35.64 8.82
C GLN A 213 -7.47 34.73 7.90
N ALA A 214 -7.59 33.40 7.99
CA ALA A 214 -6.70 32.49 7.27
C ALA A 214 -7.20 32.02 5.88
N LEU A 215 -8.44 32.33 5.47
CA LEU A 215 -9.02 31.87 4.19
C LEU A 215 -9.32 32.99 3.18
N ARG A 216 -8.90 34.24 3.45
CA ARG A 216 -9.14 35.35 2.54
C ARG A 216 -8.17 35.29 1.36
N ARG A 217 -8.68 34.85 0.20
CA ARG A 217 -7.97 34.90 -1.10
C ARG A 217 -7.40 36.31 -1.30
N PRO A 218 -6.07 36.48 -1.54
CA PRO A 218 -5.49 37.80 -1.72
C PRO A 218 -6.01 38.42 -3.02
N ASN A 219 -6.56 39.64 -2.92
CA ASN A 219 -7.06 40.38 -4.06
C ASN A 219 -5.92 40.82 -4.98
N ALA A 220 -6.21 41.07 -6.25
CA ALA A 220 -5.22 41.46 -7.27
C ALA A 220 -4.39 42.70 -6.87
N ARG A 221 -4.98 43.57 -6.04
CA ARG A 221 -4.34 44.77 -5.48
C ARG A 221 -3.23 44.46 -4.47
N ASP A 222 -3.35 43.39 -3.69
CA ASP A 222 -2.36 42.99 -2.67
C ASP A 222 -1.14 42.33 -3.30
N LYS A 223 -1.34 41.55 -4.37
CA LYS A 223 -0.26 40.98 -5.19
C LYS A 223 0.57 42.08 -5.88
N ALA A 224 -0.07 43.15 -6.36
CA ALA A 224 0.63 44.28 -6.98
C ALA A 224 1.56 45.02 -5.98
N ARG A 225 1.08 45.26 -4.75
CA ARG A 225 1.85 45.91 -3.69
C ARG A 225 3.05 45.09 -3.21
N GLN A 226 2.92 43.77 -3.19
CA GLN A 226 4.01 42.88 -2.79
C GLN A 226 5.11 42.80 -3.86
N ASN A 227 4.72 42.82 -5.14
CA ASN A 227 5.65 42.81 -6.27
C ASN A 227 6.47 44.12 -6.37
N GLU A 228 5.86 45.27 -6.06
CA GLU A 228 6.59 46.55 -5.98
C GLU A 228 7.60 46.59 -4.82
N ARG A 229 7.26 46.00 -3.66
CA ARG A 229 8.17 45.89 -2.51
C ARG A 229 9.39 45.00 -2.80
N MET A 230 9.22 43.93 -3.57
CA MET A 230 10.34 43.05 -3.96
C MET A 230 11.24 43.69 -5.02
N LYS A 231 10.67 44.47 -5.95
CA LYS A 231 11.45 45.24 -6.95
C LYS A 231 12.36 46.29 -6.30
N LYS A 232 11.93 46.88 -5.18
CA LYS A 232 12.72 47.84 -4.38
C LYS A 232 13.86 47.20 -3.56
N LYS A 233 13.87 45.87 -3.39
CA LYS A 233 14.90 45.13 -2.61
C LYS A 233 15.92 44.37 -3.47
N GLY A 234 15.90 44.51 -4.80
CA GLY A 234 16.99 44.03 -5.66
C GLY A 234 17.18 42.51 -5.74
N ILE A 235 16.21 41.69 -5.33
CA ILE A 235 16.30 40.23 -5.42
C ILE A 235 15.81 39.77 -6.80
N LYS A 236 16.73 39.57 -7.75
CA LYS A 236 16.46 38.83 -9.00
C LYS A 236 16.71 37.34 -8.76
N GLY A 237 15.67 36.62 -8.39
CA GLY A 237 15.67 35.16 -8.32
C GLY A 237 14.28 34.63 -8.61
N LYS A 238 14.18 33.65 -9.52
CA LYS A 238 12.93 32.99 -9.91
C LYS A 238 12.50 32.06 -8.76
N VAL A 239 11.66 32.56 -7.85
CA VAL A 239 11.06 31.75 -6.78
C VAL A 239 9.94 30.92 -7.41
N PRO A 240 9.89 29.58 -7.24
CA PRO A 240 8.73 28.80 -7.64
C PRO A 240 7.52 29.29 -6.85
N SER A 241 6.44 29.62 -7.56
CA SER A 241 5.24 30.20 -6.98
C SER A 241 4.62 29.19 -6.02
N GLY A 242 4.45 29.55 -4.75
CA GLY A 242 3.76 28.68 -3.77
C GLY A 242 2.38 28.22 -4.25
N GLY A 243 1.72 28.96 -5.14
CA GLY A 243 0.44 28.55 -5.74
C GLY A 243 0.52 27.32 -6.66
N GLU A 244 1.68 27.03 -7.26
CA GLU A 244 1.87 25.82 -8.08
C GLU A 244 1.99 24.57 -7.19
N VAL A 245 2.68 24.69 -6.04
CA VAL A 245 2.85 23.59 -5.08
C VAL A 245 1.52 23.22 -4.40
N PHE A 246 0.69 24.21 -4.06
CA PHE A 246 -0.66 23.95 -3.50
C PHE A 246 -1.62 23.35 -4.53
N ALA A 247 -1.60 23.81 -5.78
CA ALA A 247 -2.46 23.25 -6.83
C ALA A 247 -2.07 21.81 -7.21
N GLU A 248 -0.76 21.51 -7.29
CA GLU A 248 -0.29 20.15 -7.60
C GLU A 248 -0.60 19.14 -6.47
N THR A 249 -0.60 19.60 -5.21
CA THR A 249 -0.97 18.75 -4.06
C THR A 249 -2.47 18.51 -3.98
N GLU A 250 -3.30 19.52 -4.25
CA GLU A 250 -4.76 19.37 -4.36
C GLU A 250 -5.14 18.38 -5.48
N ASP A 251 -4.53 18.49 -6.66
CA ASP A 251 -4.78 17.58 -7.79
C ASP A 251 -4.29 16.15 -7.51
N SER A 252 -3.16 16.00 -6.81
CA SER A 252 -2.62 14.69 -6.41
C SER A 252 -3.54 14.00 -5.40
N ASN A 253 -4.08 14.76 -4.45
CA ASN A 253 -5.05 14.27 -3.48
C ASN A 253 -6.37 13.91 -4.16
N ALA A 254 -6.86 14.70 -5.11
CA ALA A 254 -8.07 14.37 -5.87
C ALA A 254 -7.94 13.04 -6.64
N LYS A 255 -6.78 12.81 -7.30
CA LYS A 255 -6.50 11.53 -7.99
C LYS A 255 -6.45 10.36 -7.02
N LEU A 256 -5.84 10.53 -5.85
CA LEU A 256 -5.77 9.51 -4.82
C LEU A 256 -7.16 9.19 -4.25
N ILE A 257 -7.96 10.22 -3.95
CA ILE A 257 -9.35 10.11 -3.50
C ILE A 257 -10.20 9.35 -4.54
N ALA A 258 -10.11 9.68 -5.83
CA ALA A 258 -10.80 8.96 -6.89
C ALA A 258 -10.39 7.48 -6.98
N ALA A 259 -9.09 7.19 -6.84
CA ALA A 259 -8.57 5.83 -6.81
C ALA A 259 -9.10 5.05 -5.59
N LEU A 260 -9.18 5.69 -4.42
CA LEU A 260 -9.72 5.08 -3.22
C LEU A 260 -11.22 4.74 -3.37
N ILE A 261 -12.05 5.65 -3.91
CA ILE A 261 -13.48 5.35 -4.16
C ILE A 261 -13.62 4.16 -5.10
N THR A 262 -12.81 4.12 -6.16
CA THR A 262 -12.77 3.00 -7.11
C THR A 262 -12.43 1.68 -6.41
N GLY A 263 -11.45 1.70 -5.49
CA GLY A 263 -11.05 0.54 -4.68
C GLY A 263 -12.18 0.03 -3.81
N ILE A 264 -12.90 0.94 -3.13
CA ILE A 264 -14.05 0.58 -2.29
C ILE A 264 -15.17 -0.03 -3.14
N HIS A 265 -15.51 0.58 -4.28
CA HIS A 265 -16.52 0.05 -5.21
C HIS A 265 -16.19 -1.38 -5.67
N ARG A 266 -14.92 -1.66 -5.93
CA ARG A 266 -14.45 -2.98 -6.37
C ARG A 266 -14.48 -4.03 -5.25
N ALA A 267 -14.12 -3.64 -4.02
CA ALA A 267 -14.09 -4.57 -2.88
C ALA A 267 -15.49 -4.88 -2.31
N LEU A 268 -16.45 -3.96 -2.48
CA LEU A 268 -17.79 -4.04 -1.90
C LEU A 268 -18.54 -5.36 -2.18
N PRO A 269 -18.59 -5.90 -3.42
CA PRO A 269 -19.32 -7.14 -3.70
C PRO A 269 -18.74 -8.35 -2.96
N PHE A 270 -17.44 -8.32 -2.63
CA PHE A 270 -16.71 -9.45 -2.03
C PHE A 270 -16.77 -9.42 -0.50
N ALA A 271 -16.92 -8.24 0.11
CA ALA A 271 -17.04 -8.10 1.56
C ALA A 271 -18.38 -8.61 2.13
N LYS A 272 -19.33 -9.04 1.27
CA LYS A 272 -20.67 -9.56 1.61
C LYS A 272 -21.27 -8.91 2.86
N THR A 273 -21.77 -7.70 2.68
CA THR A 273 -22.85 -7.14 3.52
C THR A 273 -22.51 -7.00 5.01
N ASP A 274 -21.26 -6.68 5.37
CA ASP A 274 -20.98 -6.11 6.70
C ASP A 274 -21.23 -4.60 6.67
N THR A 275 -22.52 -4.24 6.67
CA THR A 275 -22.99 -2.85 6.64
C THR A 275 -22.53 -2.06 7.87
N ALA A 276 -22.20 -2.75 8.96
CA ALA A 276 -21.59 -2.18 10.15
C ALA A 276 -20.24 -1.50 9.88
N ILE A 277 -19.47 -1.95 8.88
CA ILE A 277 -18.21 -1.29 8.49
C ILE A 277 -18.55 0.07 7.85
N PHE A 278 -19.61 0.13 7.04
CA PHE A 278 -20.01 1.37 6.38
C PHE A 278 -20.68 2.36 7.32
N ASP A 279 -21.45 1.90 8.30
CA ASP A 279 -22.04 2.79 9.31
C ASP A 279 -20.95 3.56 10.07
N LYS A 280 -19.79 2.93 10.33
CA LYS A 280 -18.62 3.60 10.93
C LYS A 280 -18.01 4.68 10.03
N HIS A 281 -18.07 4.51 8.72
CA HIS A 281 -17.42 5.40 7.76
C HIS A 281 -18.39 6.29 6.98
N MET A 282 -19.68 6.25 7.31
CA MET A 282 -20.74 7.03 6.64
C MET A 282 -20.46 8.53 6.75
N SER A 283 -20.05 8.99 7.93
CA SER A 283 -19.67 10.39 8.16
C SER A 283 -18.51 10.83 7.26
N THR A 284 -17.55 9.93 7.02
CA THR A 284 -16.42 10.18 6.12
C THR A 284 -16.89 10.31 4.66
N LEU A 285 -17.83 9.45 4.21
CA LEU A 285 -18.43 9.56 2.88
C LEU A 285 -19.20 10.88 2.68
N PHE A 286 -19.99 11.30 3.66
CA PHE A 286 -20.70 12.58 3.59
C PHE A 286 -19.74 13.77 3.50
N ARG A 287 -18.64 13.74 4.25
CA ARG A 287 -17.62 14.79 4.16
C ARG A 287 -17.02 14.86 2.76
N ILE A 288 -16.74 13.72 2.12
CA ILE A 288 -16.22 13.66 0.73
C ILE A 288 -17.17 14.35 -0.23
N THR A 289 -18.47 14.09 -0.15
CA THR A 289 -19.46 14.67 -1.06
C THR A 289 -19.41 16.20 -1.10
N HIS A 290 -19.10 16.84 0.05
CA HIS A 290 -19.08 18.29 0.18
C HIS A 290 -17.70 18.91 -0.04
N SER A 291 -16.63 18.16 0.20
CA SER A 291 -15.25 18.68 0.10
C SER A 291 -14.57 18.36 -1.24
N ALA A 292 -15.01 17.31 -1.95
CA ALA A 292 -14.33 16.85 -3.15
C ALA A 292 -14.85 17.52 -4.44
N PRO A 293 -14.06 17.49 -5.53
CA PRO A 293 -14.51 17.88 -6.86
C PRO A 293 -15.76 17.11 -7.31
N PHE A 294 -16.61 17.75 -8.12
CA PHE A 294 -17.92 17.24 -8.55
C PHE A 294 -17.94 15.76 -8.97
N ASN A 295 -16.98 15.32 -9.78
CA ASN A 295 -16.90 13.93 -10.25
C ASN A 295 -16.71 12.92 -9.12
N ILE A 296 -15.92 13.29 -8.10
CA ILE A 296 -15.66 12.46 -6.93
C ILE A 296 -16.89 12.47 -6.01
N SER A 297 -17.55 13.63 -5.86
CA SER A 297 -18.79 13.74 -5.09
C SER A 297 -19.91 12.86 -5.64
N ILE A 298 -20.05 12.78 -6.97
CA ILE A 298 -21.00 11.85 -7.62
C ILE A 298 -20.64 10.40 -7.29
N GLN A 299 -19.37 10.02 -7.42
CA GLN A 299 -18.96 8.64 -7.13
C GLN A 299 -19.21 8.28 -5.66
N ALA A 300 -18.96 9.22 -4.73
CA ALA A 300 -19.28 9.04 -3.31
C ALA A 300 -20.78 8.89 -3.06
N LEU A 301 -21.64 9.67 -3.74
CA LEU A 301 -23.09 9.54 -3.64
C LEU A 301 -23.60 8.19 -4.14
N VAL A 302 -23.05 7.70 -5.26
CA VAL A 302 -23.36 6.36 -5.79
C VAL A 302 -22.96 5.26 -4.80
N LEU A 303 -21.85 5.45 -4.07
CA LEU A 303 -21.45 4.52 -3.01
C LEU A 303 -22.46 4.51 -1.86
N ILE A 304 -22.88 5.69 -1.40
CA ILE A 304 -23.88 5.85 -0.33
C ILE A 304 -25.21 5.20 -0.76
N GLU A 305 -25.65 5.41 -2.00
CA GLU A 305 -26.88 4.83 -2.55
C GLU A 305 -26.83 3.29 -2.60
N LYS A 306 -25.69 2.71 -3.02
CA LYS A 306 -25.47 1.25 -2.99
C LYS A 306 -25.52 0.67 -1.57
N VAL A 307 -24.93 1.35 -0.60
CA VAL A 307 -24.96 0.90 0.80
C VAL A 307 -26.38 1.03 1.37
N SER A 308 -27.07 2.14 1.08
CA SER A 308 -28.43 2.40 1.54
C SER A 308 -29.44 1.41 0.96
N SER A 309 -29.35 1.10 -0.33
CA SER A 309 -30.20 0.08 -0.97
C SER A 309 -29.94 -1.32 -0.42
N ALA A 310 -28.68 -1.69 -0.15
CA ALA A 310 -28.34 -2.94 0.51
C ALA A 310 -28.91 -3.04 1.94
N ASN A 311 -28.95 -1.93 2.68
CA ASN A 311 -29.58 -1.85 3.99
C ASN A 311 -31.11 -1.98 3.91
N LYS A 312 -31.76 -1.34 2.93
CA LYS A 312 -33.23 -1.41 2.77
C LYS A 312 -33.73 -2.84 2.53
N VAL A 313 -33.02 -3.62 1.70
CA VAL A 313 -33.33 -5.03 1.44
C VAL A 313 -33.27 -5.88 2.72
N ARG A 314 -32.40 -5.53 3.69
CA ARG A 314 -32.35 -6.20 5.01
C ARG A 314 -33.55 -5.87 5.90
N TYR A 315 -33.97 -4.62 5.94
CA TYR A 315 -35.17 -4.24 6.70
C TYR A 315 -36.42 -4.93 6.15
N ASP A 316 -36.59 -4.97 4.84
CA ASP A 316 -37.74 -5.63 4.20
C ASP A 316 -37.77 -7.16 4.36
N SER A 317 -36.62 -7.79 4.65
CA SER A 317 -36.52 -9.24 4.91
C SER A 317 -36.63 -9.61 6.40
N CYS A 318 -36.45 -8.67 7.32
CA CYS A 318 -36.64 -8.86 8.76
C CYS A 318 -38.06 -8.54 9.26
N VAL A 319 -38.88 -7.82 8.49
CA VAL A 319 -40.30 -7.68 8.81
C VAL A 319 -41.01 -8.99 8.47
N PRO A 320 -41.58 -9.72 9.46
CA PRO A 320 -42.38 -10.90 9.16
C PRO A 320 -43.53 -10.43 8.27
N LYS A 321 -43.60 -10.95 7.04
CA LYS A 321 -44.75 -10.75 6.16
C LYS A 321 -45.98 -11.27 6.92
N GLY A 322 -46.73 -10.33 7.50
CA GLY A 322 -48.02 -10.62 8.11
C GLY A 322 -48.83 -11.43 7.11
N LYS A 323 -49.36 -12.56 7.58
CA LYS A 323 -50.18 -13.48 6.78
C LYS A 323 -51.16 -12.70 5.90
N PRO A 324 -51.33 -13.06 4.62
CA PRO A 324 -52.39 -12.46 3.82
C PRO A 324 -53.71 -12.76 4.52
N GLN A 325 -54.44 -11.71 4.92
CA GLN A 325 -55.80 -11.87 5.38
C GLN A 325 -56.57 -12.54 4.24
N LEU A 326 -57.08 -13.74 4.53
CA LEU A 326 -57.98 -14.49 3.68
C LEU A 326 -59.20 -13.61 3.38
N THR A 327 -59.25 -13.04 2.20
CA THR A 327 -60.50 -12.68 1.53
C THR A 327 -61.17 -13.98 1.11
N ALA A 328 -62.01 -14.57 1.96
CA ALA A 328 -63.04 -15.53 1.57
C ALA A 328 -63.97 -15.86 2.76
N PHE A 329 -65.15 -15.23 2.83
CA PHE A 329 -66.45 -15.88 2.56
C PHE A 329 -67.60 -15.05 3.14
N LEU A 330 -68.70 -15.09 2.38
CA LEU A 330 -70.08 -14.72 2.69
C LEU A 330 -70.55 -15.07 4.10
#